data_AF-A0A7G9YDN7-F1
#
_entry.id   AF-A0A7G9YDN7-F1
#
_cell.length_a   1.000
_cell.length_b   1.000
_cell.length_c   1.000
_cell.angle_alpha   90.00
_cell.angle_beta   90.00
_cell.angle_gamma   90.00
#
_symmetry.space_group_name_H-M   'P 1'
#
loop_
_entity.id
_entity.type
_entity.pdbx_description
1 polymer ?
#
loop_
_entity_poly.entity_id
_entity_poly.type
_entity_poly.pdbx_seq_one_letter_code
_entity_poly.pdbx_strand_id
1 'polypeptide(L)'
;MHQIRWGIYSYHSSNNTLTSNACFSNRLGILLWGTSNSTLNSNTCSNNDDDGICMYLSGNNTLTGNRCSNNSDGGITILWKSCNNLLYHNNLINNNGAAYDYSSDFSSDSFCTNFWNSSTEGNYYSDYAGCDNNTDGIGDTPHRIHIDGIDYFPLMQPWDGDMPQKGDLNHDCQITEADAAIVLRMAVRGEYDADADMDDCGRITSLDALMIMLDYHTSRMV
;
A
#
# COMPACT_ATOMS: atom_id res chain seq x y z
N MET A 1 -10.77 31.15 -13.14
CA MET A 1 -11.78 30.06 -13.14
C MET A 1 -11.02 28.75 -13.03
N HIS A 2 -10.89 28.19 -11.82
CA HIS A 2 -10.41 26.81 -11.69
C HIS A 2 -11.57 25.90 -12.07
N GLN A 3 -11.48 25.21 -13.21
CA GLN A 3 -12.43 24.17 -13.55
C GLN A 3 -12.32 23.07 -12.50
N ILE A 4 -13.45 22.68 -11.89
CA ILE A 4 -13.53 21.49 -11.04
C ILE A 4 -13.34 20.31 -11.99
N ARG A 5 -12.16 19.69 -11.96
CA ARG A 5 -11.83 18.51 -12.78
C ARG A 5 -11.72 17.31 -11.85
N TRP A 6 -12.56 16.31 -12.08
CA TRP A 6 -12.41 14.97 -11.52
C TRP A 6 -11.79 14.09 -12.60
N GLY A 7 -10.86 13.20 -12.24
CA GLY A 7 -10.34 12.21 -13.19
C GLY A 7 -11.45 11.23 -13.57
N ILE A 8 -11.99 10.53 -12.57
CA ILE A 8 -13.17 9.66 -12.70
C ILE A 8 -14.17 9.99 -11.61
N TYR A 9 -15.44 10.10 -11.98
CA TYR A 9 -16.55 10.31 -11.04
C TYR A 9 -17.59 9.19 -11.20
N SER A 10 -17.71 8.35 -10.17
CA SER A 10 -18.73 7.31 -10.06
C SER A 10 -19.82 7.77 -9.09
N TYR A 11 -21.04 7.97 -9.61
CA TYR A 11 -22.16 8.55 -8.85
C TYR A 11 -23.34 7.59 -8.79
N HIS A 12 -23.77 7.24 -7.57
CA HIS A 12 -24.92 6.37 -7.29
C HIS A 12 -24.97 5.11 -8.17
N SER A 13 -23.85 4.39 -8.23
CA SER A 13 -23.68 3.23 -9.09
C SER A 13 -23.26 2.00 -8.28
N SER A 14 -23.28 0.83 -8.90
CA SER A 14 -22.78 -0.40 -8.28
C SER A 14 -22.20 -1.38 -9.31
N ASN A 15 -21.37 -2.31 -8.85
CA ASN A 15 -20.77 -3.36 -9.67
C ASN A 15 -19.89 -2.81 -10.81
N ASN A 16 -19.12 -1.76 -10.53
CA ASN A 16 -18.18 -1.20 -11.49
C ASN A 16 -16.79 -1.83 -11.33
N THR A 17 -16.04 -1.88 -12.43
CA THR A 17 -14.62 -2.26 -12.43
C THR A 17 -13.81 -1.12 -13.03
N LEU A 18 -12.95 -0.53 -12.20
CA LEU A 18 -12.04 0.54 -12.58
C LEU A 18 -10.64 -0.03 -12.50
N THR A 19 -10.03 -0.33 -13.65
CA THR A 19 -8.71 -0.97 -13.69
C THR A 19 -7.73 -0.19 -14.55
N SER A 20 -6.52 0.02 -14.01
CA SER A 20 -5.39 0.61 -14.75
C SER A 20 -5.68 2.00 -15.34
N ASN A 21 -6.50 2.81 -14.68
CA ASN A 21 -6.74 4.20 -15.08
C ASN A 21 -5.64 5.12 -14.55
N ALA A 22 -5.30 6.16 -15.32
CA ALA A 22 -4.38 7.21 -14.91
C ALA A 22 -5.13 8.53 -14.68
N CYS A 23 -5.28 8.93 -13.43
CA CYS A 23 -5.98 10.13 -12.98
C CYS A 23 -4.99 11.13 -12.36
N PHE A 24 -4.34 11.94 -13.21
CA PHE A 24 -3.29 12.89 -12.77
C PHE A 24 -3.68 14.35 -12.98
N SER A 25 -3.18 15.25 -12.13
CA SER A 25 -3.35 16.71 -12.25
C SER A 25 -4.81 17.18 -12.36
N ASN A 26 -5.69 16.51 -11.60
CA ASN A 26 -7.07 16.91 -11.41
C ASN A 26 -7.25 17.62 -10.07
N ARG A 27 -8.45 18.14 -9.80
CA ARG A 27 -8.79 18.51 -8.43
C ARG A 27 -8.76 17.26 -7.54
N LEU A 28 -9.45 16.21 -7.95
CA LEU A 28 -9.49 14.92 -7.25
C LEU A 28 -9.39 13.79 -8.29
N GLY A 29 -8.60 12.76 -7.98
CA GLY A 29 -8.32 11.68 -8.92
C GLY A 29 -9.55 10.82 -9.24
N ILE A 30 -9.97 9.95 -8.33
CA ILE A 30 -11.18 9.12 -8.45
C ILE A 30 -12.14 9.42 -7.30
N LEU A 31 -13.37 9.82 -7.62
CA LEU A 31 -14.44 10.04 -6.64
C LEU A 31 -15.50 8.94 -6.76
N LEU A 32 -15.70 8.20 -5.66
CA LEU A 32 -16.83 7.30 -5.47
C LEU A 32 -17.86 7.99 -4.58
N TRP A 33 -19.04 8.28 -5.12
CA TRP A 33 -20.14 8.89 -4.38
C TRP A 33 -21.36 8.00 -4.45
N GLY A 34 -21.80 7.46 -3.31
CA GLY A 34 -22.90 6.50 -3.28
C GLY A 34 -22.62 5.24 -4.10
N THR A 35 -21.35 4.88 -4.29
CA THR A 35 -20.95 3.72 -5.10
C THR A 35 -20.74 2.49 -4.23
N SER A 36 -21.20 1.33 -4.70
CA SER A 36 -21.09 0.09 -3.94
C SER A 36 -20.67 -1.12 -4.76
N ASN A 37 -20.16 -2.16 -4.10
CA ASN A 37 -19.82 -3.44 -4.73
C ASN A 37 -18.90 -3.29 -5.95
N SER A 38 -17.98 -2.32 -5.92
CA SER A 38 -17.11 -1.99 -7.06
C SER A 38 -15.66 -2.32 -6.76
N THR A 39 -14.89 -2.62 -7.81
CA THR A 39 -13.47 -2.96 -7.71
C THR A 39 -12.64 -1.87 -8.38
N LEU A 40 -11.69 -1.32 -7.62
CA LEU A 40 -10.69 -0.38 -8.09
C LEU A 40 -9.33 -1.09 -8.00
N ASN A 41 -8.79 -1.49 -9.16
CA ASN A 41 -7.55 -2.23 -9.23
C ASN A 41 -6.48 -1.48 -10.02
N SER A 42 -5.26 -1.37 -9.49
CA SER A 42 -4.10 -0.89 -10.26
C SER A 42 -4.27 0.51 -10.87
N ASN A 43 -5.11 1.38 -10.29
CA ASN A 43 -5.27 2.75 -10.77
C ASN A 43 -4.13 3.63 -10.24
N THR A 44 -3.72 4.62 -11.04
CA THR A 44 -2.72 5.61 -10.65
C THR A 44 -3.38 6.97 -10.49
N CYS A 45 -3.40 7.51 -9.27
CA CYS A 45 -3.92 8.83 -8.94
C CYS A 45 -2.79 9.72 -8.40
N SER A 46 -2.32 10.68 -9.19
CA SER A 46 -1.13 11.46 -8.80
C SER A 46 -1.20 12.95 -9.09
N ASN A 47 -0.52 13.75 -8.26
CA ASN A 47 -0.44 15.20 -8.41
C ASN A 47 -1.81 15.87 -8.50
N ASN A 48 -2.80 15.39 -7.75
CA ASN A 48 -4.11 16.04 -7.66
C ASN A 48 -4.10 17.13 -6.59
N ASP A 49 -4.89 18.18 -6.79
CA ASP A 49 -4.96 19.35 -5.90
C ASP A 49 -5.65 19.03 -4.55
N ASP A 50 -6.26 17.85 -4.43
CA ASP A 50 -7.03 17.34 -3.30
C ASP A 50 -6.65 15.85 -3.10
N ASP A 51 -7.61 14.94 -2.91
CA ASP A 51 -7.34 13.50 -2.76
C ASP A 51 -6.99 12.75 -4.07
N GLY A 52 -6.23 11.67 -3.93
CA GLY A 52 -6.03 10.68 -4.99
C GLY A 52 -7.30 9.86 -5.26
N ILE A 53 -7.81 9.17 -4.24
CA ILE A 53 -9.09 8.45 -4.28
C ILE A 53 -9.94 8.87 -3.08
N CYS A 54 -11.19 9.27 -3.32
CA CYS A 54 -12.12 9.68 -2.28
C CYS A 54 -13.41 8.87 -2.33
N MET A 55 -13.93 8.50 -1.16
CA MET A 55 -15.21 7.79 -1.00
C MET A 55 -16.19 8.58 -0.14
N TYR A 56 -17.41 8.77 -0.65
CA TYR A 56 -18.54 9.44 0.02
C TYR A 56 -19.74 8.48 0.02
N LEU A 57 -20.34 8.17 1.18
CA LEU A 57 -21.52 7.28 1.30
C LEU A 57 -21.39 5.98 0.48
N SER A 58 -20.18 5.42 0.39
CA SER A 58 -19.83 4.33 -0.52
C SER A 58 -19.39 3.09 0.26
N GLY A 59 -19.84 1.90 -0.13
CA GLY A 59 -19.56 0.71 0.68
C GLY A 59 -19.46 -0.60 -0.07
N ASN A 60 -18.83 -1.58 0.56
CA ASN A 60 -18.52 -2.88 -0.03
C ASN A 60 -17.65 -2.76 -1.30
N ASN A 61 -16.73 -1.80 -1.37
CA ASN A 61 -15.80 -1.69 -2.49
C ASN A 61 -14.44 -2.34 -2.14
N THR A 62 -13.73 -2.80 -3.16
CA THR A 62 -12.36 -3.35 -3.01
C THR A 62 -11.37 -2.48 -3.76
N LEU A 63 -10.37 -1.96 -3.05
CA LEU A 63 -9.26 -1.18 -3.59
C LEU A 63 -7.97 -1.97 -3.42
N THR A 64 -7.36 -2.37 -4.53
CA THR A 64 -6.10 -3.13 -4.52
C THR A 64 -5.13 -2.65 -5.59
N GLY A 65 -3.83 -2.68 -5.30
CA GLY A 65 -2.78 -2.29 -6.25
C GLY A 65 -2.81 -0.82 -6.67
N ASN A 66 -3.63 0.04 -6.06
CA ASN A 66 -3.74 1.43 -6.52
C ASN A 66 -2.54 2.25 -6.03
N ARG A 67 -2.00 3.11 -6.90
CA ARG A 67 -0.91 4.02 -6.58
C ARG A 67 -1.43 5.44 -6.43
N CYS A 68 -1.45 5.96 -5.20
CA CYS A 68 -1.82 7.34 -4.90
C CYS A 68 -0.57 8.12 -4.48
N SER A 69 -0.14 9.10 -5.28
CA SER A 69 1.13 9.80 -5.00
C SER A 69 1.14 11.30 -5.25
N ASN A 70 1.81 12.04 -4.37
CA ASN A 70 1.96 13.51 -4.47
C ASN A 70 0.62 14.25 -4.58
N ASN A 71 -0.43 13.75 -3.94
CA ASN A 71 -1.71 14.44 -3.84
C ASN A 71 -1.66 15.44 -2.67
N SER A 72 -2.33 16.59 -2.84
CA SER A 72 -2.17 17.72 -1.92
C SER A 72 -2.94 17.55 -0.60
N ASP A 73 -3.88 16.59 -0.54
CA ASP A 73 -4.52 16.14 0.70
C ASP A 73 -4.25 14.65 0.95
N GLY A 74 -5.27 13.79 0.98
CA GLY A 74 -5.15 12.35 1.20
C GLY A 74 -4.71 11.58 -0.04
N GLY A 75 -3.92 10.51 0.14
CA GLY A 75 -3.77 9.49 -0.90
C GLY A 75 -5.11 8.78 -1.15
N ILE A 76 -5.68 8.21 -0.09
CA ILE A 76 -7.03 7.63 -0.07
C ILE A 76 -7.80 8.17 1.13
N THR A 77 -8.97 8.75 0.88
CA THR A 77 -9.82 9.37 1.90
C THR A 77 -11.22 8.76 1.90
N ILE A 78 -11.65 8.28 3.07
CA ILE A 78 -12.96 7.66 3.28
C ILE A 78 -13.81 8.57 4.17
N LEU A 79 -14.98 8.98 3.68
CA LEU A 79 -15.84 9.95 4.36
C LEU A 79 -17.30 9.48 4.42
N TRP A 80 -18.01 9.95 5.43
CA TRP A 80 -19.48 9.93 5.55
C TRP A 80 -20.13 8.56 5.33
N LYS A 81 -20.16 7.70 6.34
CA LYS A 81 -20.80 6.36 6.29
C LYS A 81 -20.36 5.53 5.09
N SER A 82 -19.11 5.68 4.67
CA SER A 82 -18.52 4.80 3.68
C SER A 82 -17.95 3.57 4.38
N CYS A 83 -18.65 2.44 4.27
CA CYS A 83 -18.43 1.27 5.15
C CYS A 83 -18.13 -0.01 4.39
N ASN A 84 -17.50 -0.96 5.07
CA ASN A 84 -17.19 -2.30 4.58
C ASN A 84 -16.34 -2.28 3.31
N ASN A 85 -15.50 -1.27 3.13
CA ASN A 85 -14.53 -1.24 2.05
C ASN A 85 -13.28 -2.02 2.47
N LEU A 86 -12.67 -2.73 1.53
CA LEU A 86 -11.43 -3.49 1.72
C LEU A 86 -10.32 -2.83 0.90
N LEU A 87 -9.25 -2.42 1.56
CA LEU A 87 -8.13 -1.70 1.01
C LEU A 87 -6.84 -2.40 1.41
N TYR A 88 -6.14 -3.02 0.46
CA TYR A 88 -4.85 -3.67 0.70
C TYR A 88 -4.01 -3.58 -0.57
N HIS A 89 -2.69 -3.69 -0.46
CA HIS A 89 -1.73 -3.57 -1.58
C HIS A 89 -1.78 -2.22 -2.31
N ASN A 90 -2.26 -1.16 -1.65
CA ASN A 90 -2.22 0.18 -2.23
C ASN A 90 -0.91 0.87 -1.84
N ASN A 91 -0.39 1.69 -2.75
CA ASN A 91 0.83 2.47 -2.58
C ASN A 91 0.48 3.93 -2.32
N LEU A 92 0.63 4.38 -1.08
CA LEU A 92 0.33 5.75 -0.65
C LEU A 92 1.63 6.53 -0.41
N ILE A 93 2.03 7.33 -1.41
CA ILE A 93 3.40 7.84 -1.51
C ILE A 93 3.43 9.37 -1.56
N ASN A 94 4.07 10.00 -0.59
CA ASN A 94 4.32 11.45 -0.53
C ASN A 94 3.05 12.29 -0.71
N ASN A 95 1.91 11.83 -0.18
CA ASN A 95 0.70 12.65 -0.07
C ASN A 95 0.79 13.48 1.22
N ASN A 96 0.08 14.60 1.32
CA ASN A 96 0.08 15.43 2.53
C ASN A 96 -0.48 14.69 3.75
N GLY A 97 -1.51 13.88 3.53
CA GLY A 97 -1.90 12.77 4.41
C GLY A 97 -1.84 11.47 3.63
N ALA A 98 -1.20 10.42 4.16
CA ALA A 98 -1.14 9.16 3.45
C ALA A 98 -2.54 8.61 3.17
N ALA A 99 -3.36 8.48 4.22
CA ALA A 99 -4.76 8.10 4.13
C ALA A 99 -5.59 8.68 5.28
N TYR A 100 -6.91 8.76 5.08
CA TYR A 100 -7.86 9.18 6.10
C TYR A 100 -9.10 8.28 6.14
N ASP A 101 -9.52 7.88 7.34
CA ASP A 101 -10.78 7.19 7.59
C ASP A 101 -11.66 8.00 8.56
N TYR A 102 -12.64 8.68 7.98
CA TYR A 102 -13.70 9.45 8.65
C TYR A 102 -15.08 8.82 8.38
N SER A 103 -15.11 7.49 8.33
CA SER A 103 -16.32 6.74 7.97
C SER A 103 -17.35 6.68 9.09
N SER A 104 -16.94 6.81 10.35
CA SER A 104 -17.89 6.90 11.47
C SER A 104 -18.76 8.15 11.35
N ASP A 105 -20.06 7.96 11.52
CA ASP A 105 -20.98 9.06 11.82
C ASP A 105 -21.03 9.20 13.35
N PHE A 106 -21.17 10.42 13.87
CA PHE A 106 -21.25 10.70 15.30
C PHE A 106 -22.48 10.05 15.99
N SER A 107 -23.29 9.28 15.26
CA SER A 107 -24.41 8.48 15.74
C SER A 107 -23.99 7.05 16.09
N SER A 108 -24.24 6.63 17.32
CA SER A 108 -23.89 5.33 17.93
C SER A 108 -24.46 4.06 17.27
N ASP A 109 -25.31 4.19 16.25
CA ASP A 109 -26.21 3.10 15.83
C ASP A 109 -25.77 2.39 14.54
N SER A 110 -24.59 2.70 14.01
CA SER A 110 -24.03 1.97 12.86
C SER A 110 -22.51 1.92 12.94
N PHE A 111 -21.97 0.76 13.31
CA PHE A 111 -20.54 0.47 13.19
C PHE A 111 -20.17 0.48 11.71
N CYS A 112 -19.64 1.61 11.25
CA CYS A 112 -19.05 1.74 9.93
C CYS A 112 -17.57 1.39 10.05
N THR A 113 -17.16 0.27 9.46
CA THR A 113 -15.77 -0.21 9.53
C THR A 113 -15.22 -0.41 8.14
N ASN A 114 -14.00 0.04 7.89
CA ASN A 114 -13.24 -0.32 6.69
C ASN A 114 -12.02 -1.14 7.09
N PHE A 115 -11.62 -2.03 6.19
CA PHE A 115 -10.50 -2.93 6.39
C PHE A 115 -9.33 -2.39 5.57
N TRP A 116 -8.32 -1.88 6.27
CA TRP A 116 -7.09 -1.36 5.65
C TRP A 116 -6.02 -2.43 5.47
N ASN A 117 -6.40 -3.70 5.59
CA ASN A 117 -5.56 -4.85 5.30
C ASN A 117 -6.42 -6.08 5.01
N SER A 118 -5.82 -7.05 4.32
CA SER A 118 -6.30 -8.42 4.23
C SER A 118 -6.02 -9.17 5.55
N SER A 119 -6.14 -10.50 5.55
CA SER A 119 -5.76 -11.31 6.70
C SER A 119 -4.24 -11.35 6.97
N THR A 120 -3.41 -11.00 5.99
CA THR A 120 -1.95 -11.16 6.05
C THR A 120 -1.19 -9.91 5.60
N GLU A 121 -1.78 -9.04 4.79
CA GLU A 121 -1.08 -7.95 4.12
C GLU A 121 -1.92 -6.67 4.09
N GLY A 122 -1.25 -5.54 4.25
CA GLY A 122 -1.84 -4.21 4.27
C GLY A 122 -1.44 -3.38 3.06
N ASN A 123 -1.26 -2.08 3.29
CA ASN A 123 -0.86 -1.12 2.28
C ASN A 123 0.55 -0.58 2.59
N TYR A 124 1.16 0.02 1.58
CA TYR A 124 2.41 0.75 1.75
C TYR A 124 2.14 2.23 1.99
N TYR A 125 2.78 2.81 3.00
CA TYR A 125 2.72 4.24 3.32
C TYR A 125 4.15 4.79 3.36
N SER A 126 4.43 5.83 2.58
CA SER A 126 5.78 6.43 2.56
C SER A 126 6.22 7.08 3.87
N ASP A 127 5.28 7.33 4.78
CA ASP A 127 5.50 7.86 6.13
C ASP A 127 5.43 6.78 7.22
N TYR A 128 5.24 5.51 6.85
CA TYR A 128 5.34 4.41 7.79
C TYR A 128 6.78 4.27 8.30
N ALA A 129 6.92 4.24 9.63
CA ALA A 129 8.22 4.17 10.32
C ALA A 129 8.24 3.08 11.39
N GLY A 130 7.36 2.08 11.28
CA GLY A 130 7.38 0.92 12.17
C GLY A 130 8.54 -0.03 11.85
N CYS A 131 8.78 -0.97 12.76
CA CYS A 131 9.80 -2.00 12.60
C CYS A 131 9.20 -3.26 11.98
N ASP A 132 10.01 -3.97 11.21
CA ASP A 132 9.80 -5.35 10.75
C ASP A 132 10.91 -6.21 11.39
N ASN A 133 10.61 -6.84 12.53
CA ASN A 133 11.62 -7.56 13.32
C ASN A 133 11.87 -8.98 12.81
N ASN A 134 10.93 -9.54 12.05
CA ASN A 134 11.02 -10.86 11.45
C ASN A 134 11.40 -10.83 9.96
N THR A 135 11.63 -9.63 9.40
CA THR A 135 12.10 -9.38 8.04
C THR A 135 11.24 -10.04 6.97
N ASP A 136 9.94 -10.17 7.22
CA ASP A 136 8.99 -10.75 6.26
C ASP A 136 8.38 -9.71 5.33
N GLY A 137 8.81 -8.45 5.45
CA GLY A 137 8.33 -7.33 4.64
C GLY A 137 7.04 -6.70 5.13
N ILE A 138 6.51 -7.18 6.25
CA ILE A 138 5.33 -6.65 6.91
C ILE A 138 5.77 -5.99 8.23
N GLY A 139 5.33 -4.76 8.43
CA GLY A 139 5.62 -4.05 9.67
C GLY A 139 4.88 -4.63 10.87
N ASP A 140 5.61 -4.93 11.94
CA ASP A 140 5.08 -5.45 13.22
C ASP A 140 4.25 -4.42 14.00
N THR A 141 4.39 -3.14 13.65
CA THR A 141 3.66 -2.05 14.30
C THR A 141 2.46 -1.66 13.44
N PRO A 142 1.20 -1.80 13.93
CA PRO A 142 0.04 -1.37 13.17
C PRO A 142 0.11 0.12 12.79
N HIS A 143 -0.19 0.43 11.54
CA HIS A 143 -0.27 1.80 11.05
C HIS A 143 -1.69 2.35 11.29
N ARG A 144 -1.78 3.42 12.08
CA ARG A 144 -3.06 4.10 12.35
C ARG A 144 -3.31 5.13 11.26
N ILE A 145 -4.38 4.94 10.49
CA ILE A 145 -4.78 5.83 9.41
C ILE A 145 -5.37 7.12 9.97
N HIS A 146 -6.35 6.97 10.85
CA HIS A 146 -6.98 8.09 11.57
C HIS A 146 -7.76 7.54 12.79
N ILE A 147 -8.93 8.12 13.09
CA ILE A 147 -9.82 7.76 14.20
C ILE A 147 -10.33 6.32 14.09
N ASP A 148 -10.74 5.88 12.89
CA ASP A 148 -11.48 4.62 12.72
C ASP A 148 -10.73 3.53 11.92
N GLY A 149 -9.63 3.89 11.25
CA GLY A 149 -8.87 3.01 10.37
C GLY A 149 -7.54 2.58 10.98
N ILE A 150 -7.29 1.27 11.02
CA ILE A 150 -6.00 0.69 11.38
C ILE A 150 -5.64 -0.35 10.32
N ASP A 151 -4.43 -0.23 9.81
CA ASP A 151 -3.76 -1.25 9.02
C ASP A 151 -2.86 -2.07 9.97
N TYR A 152 -3.17 -3.34 10.13
CA TYR A 152 -2.43 -4.24 11.03
C TYR A 152 -1.21 -4.88 10.37
N PHE A 153 -1.09 -4.80 9.04
CA PHE A 153 -0.03 -5.46 8.28
C PHE A 153 0.59 -4.49 7.26
N PRO A 154 1.02 -3.28 7.66
CA PRO A 154 1.57 -2.29 6.74
C PRO A 154 2.80 -2.87 6.01
N LEU A 155 2.91 -2.62 4.71
CA LEU A 155 4.04 -3.10 3.91
C LEU A 155 5.28 -2.23 4.15
N MET A 156 6.45 -2.85 4.24
CA MET A 156 7.73 -2.16 4.40
C MET A 156 8.23 -1.50 3.11
N GLN A 157 7.81 -2.02 1.95
CA GLN A 157 8.13 -1.49 0.62
C GLN A 157 6.87 -1.32 -0.25
N PRO A 158 6.93 -0.51 -1.32
CA PRO A 158 5.81 -0.38 -2.25
C PRO A 158 5.42 -1.73 -2.86
N TRP A 159 4.11 -1.98 -2.94
CA TRP A 159 3.55 -3.12 -3.64
C TRP A 159 3.80 -3.04 -5.15
N ASP A 160 4.39 -4.08 -5.74
CA ASP A 160 4.69 -4.17 -7.18
C ASP A 160 3.98 -5.34 -7.88
N GLY A 161 3.27 -6.17 -7.13
CA GLY A 161 2.59 -7.37 -7.62
C GLY A 161 2.90 -8.60 -6.79
N ASP A 162 4.02 -8.58 -6.06
CA ASP A 162 4.49 -9.64 -5.18
C ASP A 162 4.73 -9.09 -3.76
N MET A 163 4.80 -9.98 -2.76
CA MET A 163 5.08 -9.57 -1.38
C MET A 163 6.51 -9.05 -1.33
N PRO A 164 6.74 -7.78 -0.92
CA PRO A 164 8.10 -7.30 -0.76
C PRO A 164 8.74 -8.07 0.39
N GLN A 165 9.81 -8.81 0.15
CA GLN A 165 10.50 -9.57 1.19
C GLN A 165 11.99 -9.27 1.10
N LYS A 166 12.54 -8.68 2.17
CA LYS A 166 13.98 -8.40 2.25
C LYS A 166 14.73 -9.73 2.11
N GLY A 167 15.64 -9.81 1.15
CA GLY A 167 16.38 -11.03 0.84
C GLY A 167 15.74 -11.97 -0.17
N ASP A 168 14.51 -11.71 -0.66
CA ASP A 168 13.97 -12.37 -1.86
C ASP A 168 14.23 -11.48 -3.09
N LEU A 169 15.31 -11.78 -3.81
CA LEU A 169 15.80 -10.96 -4.92
C LEU A 169 15.30 -11.47 -6.27
N ASN A 170 14.57 -12.58 -6.27
CA ASN A 170 14.00 -13.17 -7.48
C ASN A 170 12.47 -13.12 -7.51
N HIS A 171 11.83 -12.67 -6.42
CA HIS A 171 10.40 -12.45 -6.25
C HIS A 171 9.58 -13.75 -6.42
N ASP A 172 10.10 -14.87 -5.91
CA ASP A 172 9.35 -16.14 -5.86
C ASP A 172 8.73 -16.43 -4.48
N CYS A 173 8.78 -15.43 -3.59
CA CYS A 173 8.35 -15.46 -2.20
C CYS A 173 9.12 -16.51 -1.37
N GLN A 174 10.35 -16.84 -1.75
CA GLN A 174 11.22 -17.75 -1.00
C GLN A 174 12.64 -17.21 -0.88
N ILE A 175 13.09 -16.99 0.35
CA ILE A 175 14.50 -16.68 0.63
C ILE A 175 15.32 -17.97 0.49
N THR A 176 16.11 -18.08 -0.58
CA THR A 176 16.88 -19.29 -0.93
C THR A 176 18.34 -18.99 -1.29
N GLU A 177 19.10 -20.04 -1.62
CA GLU A 177 20.44 -19.87 -2.16
C GLU A 177 20.47 -19.13 -3.50
N ALA A 178 19.34 -19.05 -4.22
CA ALA A 178 19.23 -18.30 -5.47
C ALA A 178 19.36 -16.78 -5.21
N ASP A 179 18.76 -16.29 -4.14
CA ASP A 179 18.80 -14.87 -3.76
C ASP A 179 20.19 -14.47 -3.29
N ALA A 180 20.83 -15.33 -2.48
CA ALA A 180 22.22 -15.13 -2.08
C ALA A 180 23.16 -15.04 -3.30
N ALA A 181 22.90 -15.83 -4.35
CA ALA A 181 23.67 -15.76 -5.59
C ALA A 181 23.43 -14.45 -6.36
N ILE A 182 22.21 -13.89 -6.32
CA ILE A 182 21.90 -12.58 -6.89
C ILE A 182 22.64 -11.47 -6.13
N VAL A 183 22.61 -11.49 -4.80
CA VAL A 183 23.34 -10.53 -3.95
C VAL A 183 24.85 -10.55 -4.22
N LEU A 184 25.46 -11.74 -4.34
CA LEU A 184 26.88 -11.85 -4.70
C LEU A 184 27.18 -11.25 -6.07
N ARG A 185 26.28 -11.45 -7.06
CA ARG A 185 26.42 -10.84 -8.39
C ARG A 185 26.33 -9.32 -8.30
N MET A 186 25.41 -8.79 -7.51
CA MET A 186 25.24 -7.34 -7.31
C MET A 186 26.46 -6.72 -6.62
N ALA A 187 27.01 -7.37 -5.59
CA ALA A 187 28.22 -6.93 -4.89
C ALA A 187 29.42 -6.79 -5.84
N VAL A 188 29.59 -7.74 -6.78
CA VAL A 188 30.66 -7.69 -7.80
C VAL A 188 30.47 -6.54 -8.78
N ARG A 189 29.22 -6.17 -9.07
CA ARG A 189 28.88 -5.10 -10.02
C ARG A 189 28.81 -3.72 -9.39
N GLY A 190 28.79 -3.64 -8.06
CA GLY A 190 28.56 -2.38 -7.34
C GLY A 190 27.13 -1.86 -7.53
N GLU A 191 26.17 -2.77 -7.71
CA GLU A 191 24.74 -2.45 -7.75
C GLU A 191 24.21 -2.27 -6.32
N TYR A 192 23.10 -1.54 -6.17
CA TYR A 192 22.41 -1.37 -4.89
C TYR A 192 20.94 -1.72 -5.05
N ASP A 193 20.43 -2.47 -4.09
CA ASP A 193 19.02 -2.80 -3.91
C ASP A 193 18.75 -2.88 -2.41
N ALA A 194 17.66 -2.29 -1.94
CA ALA A 194 17.33 -2.29 -0.52
C ALA A 194 17.01 -3.70 -0.01
N ASP A 195 16.46 -4.57 -0.87
CA ASP A 195 16.14 -5.95 -0.51
C ASP A 195 17.40 -6.83 -0.49
N ALA A 196 18.49 -6.38 -1.12
CA ALA A 196 19.80 -7.02 -1.03
C ALA A 196 20.64 -6.55 0.18
N ASP A 197 20.35 -5.39 0.79
CA ASP A 197 21.16 -4.75 1.85
C ASP A 197 20.74 -5.26 3.23
N MET A 198 21.01 -6.53 3.51
CA MET A 198 20.49 -7.24 4.68
C MET A 198 20.90 -6.61 6.01
N ASP A 199 22.07 -5.97 6.09
CA ASP A 199 22.55 -5.29 7.30
C ASP A 199 22.29 -3.77 7.35
N ASP A 200 21.58 -3.22 6.35
CA ASP A 200 21.27 -1.79 6.19
C ASP A 200 22.52 -0.88 6.22
N CYS A 201 23.68 -1.37 5.75
CA CYS A 201 24.91 -0.58 5.73
C CYS A 201 25.02 0.35 4.51
N GLY A 202 24.05 0.30 3.60
CA GLY A 202 24.02 1.08 2.37
C GLY A 202 24.97 0.54 1.28
N ARG A 203 25.41 -0.72 1.40
CA ARG A 203 26.32 -1.37 0.44
C ARG A 203 26.07 -2.86 0.36
N ILE A 204 25.93 -3.35 -0.86
CA ILE A 204 25.80 -4.78 -1.10
C ILE A 204 27.18 -5.46 -1.09
N THR A 205 27.35 -6.42 -0.19
CA THR A 205 28.58 -7.16 0.04
C THR A 205 28.31 -8.67 0.11
N SER A 206 29.38 -9.45 0.27
CA SER A 206 29.24 -10.88 0.55
C SER A 206 28.65 -11.17 1.94
N LEU A 207 28.63 -10.18 2.84
CA LEU A 207 27.98 -10.34 4.15
C LEU A 207 26.47 -10.44 4.01
N ASP A 208 25.89 -9.65 3.12
CA ASP A 208 24.45 -9.67 2.86
C ASP A 208 24.00 -11.01 2.28
N ALA A 209 24.78 -11.57 1.35
CA ALA A 209 24.53 -12.90 0.83
C ALA A 209 24.64 -13.99 1.90
N LEU A 210 25.53 -13.80 2.90
CA LEU A 210 25.61 -14.70 4.05
C LEU A 210 24.39 -14.58 4.96
N MET A 211 23.86 -13.37 5.16
CA MET A 211 22.67 -13.14 5.99
C MET A 211 21.44 -13.84 5.38
N ILE A 212 21.24 -13.74 4.07
CA ILE A 212 20.22 -14.52 3.34
C ILE A 212 20.34 -16.02 3.62
N MET A 213 21.57 -16.56 3.54
CA MET A 213 21.82 -17.99 3.79
C MET A 213 21.57 -18.41 5.25
N LEU A 214 21.80 -17.52 6.21
CA LEU A 214 21.57 -17.79 7.63
C LEU A 214 20.07 -17.81 7.96
N ASP A 215 19.28 -16.89 7.39
CA ASP A 215 17.82 -16.86 7.55
C ASP A 215 17.12 -18.04 6.88
N TYR A 216 17.65 -18.52 5.75
CA TYR A 216 17.22 -19.77 5.14
C TYR A 216 17.42 -21.01 6.05
N HIS A 217 18.49 -21.04 6.83
CA HIS A 217 18.81 -22.18 7.69
C HIS A 217 18.02 -22.20 9.01
N THR A 218 17.63 -21.05 9.55
CA THR A 218 16.78 -20.96 10.75
C THR A 218 15.35 -21.43 10.47
N SER A 219 14.82 -21.20 9.27
CA SER A 219 13.47 -21.60 8.85
C SER A 219 13.33 -23.10 8.49
N ARG A 220 14.43 -23.85 8.35
CA ARG A 220 14.44 -25.32 8.13
C ARG A 220 14.62 -26.18 9.39
N MET A 221 14.82 -25.56 10.55
CA MET A 221 15.04 -26.27 11.83
C MET A 221 13.79 -26.38 12.73
N VAL A 222 12.60 -26.04 12.21
CA VAL A 222 11.31 -26.14 12.93
C VAL A 222 10.43 -27.21 12.28
#